data_AF-A0A256STC6-F1
#
_entry.id   AF-A0A256STC6-F1
#
_cell.length_a   1.000
_cell.length_b   1.000
_cell.length_c   1.000
_cell.angle_alpha   90.00
_cell.angle_beta   90.00
_cell.angle_gamma   90.00
#
_symmetry.space_group_name_H-M   'P 1'
#
loop_
_entity.id
_entity.type
_entity.pdbx_description
1 polymer ?
#
loop_
_entity_poly.entity_id
_entity_poly.type
_entity_poly.pdbx_seq_one_letter_code
_entity_poly.pdbx_strand_id
1 'polypeptide(L)'
;MLSIETINNLIGIDESYKAPIKLQRILNDSNKRIELFNQFLEKEKDLSFDWFTDYFQEEHSDRKNKKQDFTPDGIVKLVSSLLGGFEVNADICAGTGGLTIKRWNENHDGKFYCEEFSDRAMPFLLFNLMIRNVEAVVFHGDSLTRKAKRIYRLSKGDKFSNLEEVNQIEENVADTVIMNPPYSLKWQPQEEMLKEPRFEDFNVLAPKSKADYAFILTGLDDLNENGTMAIILPHGVLFRGNAEGKLRQKIIEMNYLDAVIGLPEKAFLNTDIPTVVLIFKKNRQVGDVLFIDASKEFTKEKAHNKIEDKHISKILHAYHERNDIDKFAHVASLNEIKENEYNLNIPRYVDTFEPEPVKPLHEIMADMQELDKEITHTSQELSIMLQELRGTTPEADKEIKEFTKYWVDKYGIGKPKKKEQLSLL
;
A
#
# COMPACT_ATOMS: atom_id res chain seq x y z
N MET A 1 0.77 -0.76 -22.41
CA MET A 1 -0.19 0.15 -21.76
C MET A 1 -0.66 1.21 -22.74
N LEU A 2 -1.96 1.46 -22.77
CA LEU A 2 -2.59 2.43 -23.68
C LEU A 2 -2.40 3.86 -23.14
N SER A 3 -2.15 4.83 -24.02
CA SER A 3 -2.06 6.24 -23.60
C SER A 3 -3.43 6.82 -23.23
N ILE A 4 -3.46 7.86 -22.39
CA ILE A 4 -4.68 8.60 -22.04
C ILE A 4 -5.45 9.03 -23.29
N GLU A 5 -4.74 9.60 -24.27
CA GLU A 5 -5.34 10.04 -25.53
C GLU A 5 -5.99 8.87 -26.29
N THR A 6 -5.33 7.71 -26.33
CA THR A 6 -5.88 6.51 -26.98
C THR A 6 -7.16 6.04 -26.30
N ILE A 7 -7.15 5.97 -24.96
CA ILE A 7 -8.33 5.56 -24.18
C ILE A 7 -9.48 6.54 -24.37
N ASN A 8 -9.22 7.86 -24.31
CA ASN A 8 -10.24 8.90 -24.51
C ASN A 8 -10.86 8.82 -25.91
N ASN A 9 -10.04 8.62 -26.95
CA ASN A 9 -10.50 8.46 -28.32
C ASN A 9 -11.37 7.21 -28.50
N LEU A 10 -10.98 6.07 -27.93
CA LEU A 10 -11.75 4.82 -27.99
C LEU A 10 -13.10 4.95 -27.28
N ILE A 11 -13.14 5.56 -26.10
CA ILE A 11 -14.38 5.79 -25.35
C ILE A 11 -15.25 6.87 -26.04
N GLY A 12 -14.65 7.71 -26.89
CA GLY A 12 -15.32 8.79 -27.61
C GLY A 12 -15.60 9.99 -26.72
N ILE A 13 -14.57 10.46 -26.01
CA ILE A 13 -14.60 11.64 -25.13
C ILE A 13 -13.42 12.57 -25.41
N ASP A 14 -13.64 13.85 -25.12
CA ASP A 14 -12.68 14.95 -25.21
C ASP A 14 -11.93 15.19 -23.89
N GLU A 15 -12.58 14.94 -22.75
CA GLU A 15 -12.03 15.19 -21.41
C GLU A 15 -12.17 13.94 -20.53
N SER A 16 -11.07 13.51 -19.90
CA SER A 16 -10.98 12.24 -19.16
C SER A 16 -12.04 12.11 -18.06
N TYR A 17 -12.39 13.18 -17.35
CA TYR A 17 -13.41 13.13 -16.28
C TYR A 17 -14.79 12.63 -16.75
N LYS A 18 -15.09 12.68 -18.06
CA LYS A 18 -16.32 12.16 -18.66
C LYS A 18 -16.32 10.64 -18.84
N ALA A 19 -15.16 9.99 -18.74
CA ALA A 19 -14.99 8.56 -19.01
C ALA A 19 -15.93 7.67 -18.20
N PRO A 20 -16.08 7.80 -16.87
CA PRO A 20 -16.92 6.88 -16.10
C PRO A 20 -18.37 6.85 -16.59
N ILE A 21 -18.95 8.04 -16.83
CA ILE A 21 -20.35 8.17 -17.27
C ILE A 21 -20.53 7.62 -18.69
N LYS A 22 -19.62 7.96 -19.61
CA LYS A 22 -19.68 7.50 -21.00
C LYS A 22 -19.48 6.00 -21.09
N LEU A 23 -18.50 5.47 -20.36
CA LEU A 23 -18.17 4.05 -20.33
C LEU A 23 -19.34 3.23 -19.78
N GLN A 24 -19.95 3.65 -18.66
CA GLN A 24 -21.14 2.97 -18.12
C GLN A 24 -22.29 2.90 -19.14
N ARG A 25 -22.53 3.99 -19.89
CA ARG A 25 -23.57 4.02 -20.94
C ARG A 25 -23.25 3.04 -22.08
N ILE A 26 -21.99 2.93 -22.47
CA ILE A 26 -21.56 1.97 -23.50
C ILE A 26 -21.71 0.54 -22.98
N LEU A 27 -21.26 0.26 -21.75
CA LEU A 27 -21.33 -1.06 -21.14
C LEU A 27 -22.77 -1.57 -20.98
N ASN A 28 -23.75 -0.70 -20.80
CA ASN A 28 -25.16 -1.07 -20.72
C ASN A 28 -25.80 -1.37 -22.09
N ASP A 29 -25.13 -1.06 -23.20
CA ASP A 29 -25.60 -1.33 -24.56
C ASP A 29 -24.76 -2.46 -25.17
N SER A 30 -25.36 -3.65 -25.33
CA SER A 30 -24.61 -4.85 -25.75
C SER A 30 -23.86 -4.68 -27.07
N ASN A 31 -24.43 -3.96 -28.05
CA ASN A 31 -23.80 -3.78 -29.35
C ASN A 31 -22.61 -2.84 -29.25
N LYS A 32 -22.81 -1.67 -28.61
CA LYS A 32 -21.73 -0.70 -28.42
C LYS A 32 -20.60 -1.26 -27.54
N ARG A 33 -20.95 -2.04 -26.53
CA ARG A 33 -19.98 -2.70 -25.66
C ARG A 33 -19.07 -3.66 -26.43
N ILE A 34 -19.65 -4.55 -27.24
CA ILE A 34 -18.89 -5.51 -28.05
C ILE A 34 -17.99 -4.78 -29.06
N GLU A 35 -18.51 -3.74 -29.70
CA GLU A 35 -17.74 -2.89 -30.61
C GLU A 35 -16.53 -2.26 -29.89
N LEU A 36 -16.76 -1.63 -28.73
CA LEU A 36 -15.70 -1.02 -27.94
C LEU A 36 -14.63 -2.03 -27.52
N PHE A 37 -15.03 -3.20 -27.01
CA PHE A 37 -14.08 -4.25 -26.60
C PHE A 37 -13.21 -4.72 -27.76
N ASN A 38 -13.79 -4.88 -28.96
CA ASN A 38 -13.00 -5.24 -30.14
C ASN A 38 -12.02 -4.13 -30.53
N GLN A 39 -12.43 -2.87 -30.51
CA GLN A 39 -11.53 -1.74 -30.79
C GLN A 39 -10.37 -1.65 -29.79
N PHE A 40 -10.62 -1.92 -28.51
CA PHE A 40 -9.57 -2.03 -27.50
C PHE A 40 -8.63 -3.21 -27.78
N LEU A 41 -9.16 -4.39 -28.11
CA LEU A 41 -8.38 -5.59 -28.44
C LEU A 41 -7.53 -5.46 -29.71
N GLU A 42 -7.87 -4.54 -30.62
CA GLU A 42 -7.02 -4.18 -31.75
C GLU A 42 -5.77 -3.40 -31.32
N LYS A 43 -5.83 -2.68 -30.18
CA LYS A 43 -4.74 -1.85 -29.66
C LYS A 43 -3.88 -2.56 -28.63
N GLU A 44 -4.50 -3.36 -27.77
CA GLU A 44 -3.82 -4.12 -26.71
C GLU A 44 -4.45 -5.51 -26.60
N LYS A 45 -3.63 -6.55 -26.58
CA LYS A 45 -4.08 -7.96 -26.56
C LYS A 45 -3.74 -8.67 -25.27
N ASP A 46 -2.80 -8.15 -24.50
CA ASP A 46 -2.41 -8.74 -23.24
C ASP A 46 -3.44 -8.40 -22.15
N LEU A 47 -4.28 -9.37 -21.82
CA LEU A 47 -5.32 -9.25 -20.81
C LEU A 47 -4.79 -9.48 -19.37
N SER A 48 -3.50 -9.75 -19.18
CA SER A 48 -2.96 -10.17 -17.88
C SER A 48 -2.79 -9.05 -16.85
N PHE A 49 -2.99 -7.78 -17.23
CA PHE A 49 -2.86 -6.64 -16.33
C PHE A 49 -4.04 -5.68 -16.49
N ASP A 50 -4.26 -4.80 -15.52
CA ASP A 50 -5.30 -3.77 -15.58
C ASP A 50 -4.94 -2.66 -16.57
N TRP A 51 -5.75 -2.49 -17.62
CA TRP A 51 -5.51 -1.50 -18.67
C TRP A 51 -5.80 -0.07 -18.27
N PHE A 52 -6.50 0.14 -17.15
CA PHE A 52 -6.91 1.47 -16.67
C PHE A 52 -6.14 1.91 -15.44
N THR A 53 -5.15 1.14 -14.97
CA THR A 53 -4.34 1.51 -13.80
C THR A 53 -3.78 2.92 -13.89
N ASP A 54 -2.93 3.18 -14.89
CA ASP A 54 -2.28 4.49 -15.06
C ASP A 54 -3.31 5.57 -15.37
N TYR A 55 -4.26 5.27 -16.27
CA TYR A 55 -5.33 6.19 -16.65
C TYR A 55 -6.16 6.66 -15.45
N PHE A 56 -6.59 5.73 -14.61
CA PHE A 56 -7.38 6.03 -13.43
C PHE A 56 -6.56 6.74 -12.36
N GLN A 57 -5.30 6.30 -12.17
CA GLN A 57 -4.38 6.92 -11.23
C GLN A 57 -4.13 8.39 -11.57
N GLU A 58 -3.90 8.72 -12.84
CA GLU A 58 -3.62 10.08 -13.28
C GLU A 58 -4.90 10.96 -13.31
N GLU A 59 -6.02 10.44 -13.82
CA GLU A 59 -7.16 11.28 -14.19
C GLU A 59 -8.35 11.22 -13.21
N HIS A 60 -8.45 10.17 -12.38
CA HIS A 60 -9.68 9.87 -11.64
C HIS A 60 -9.54 9.66 -10.13
N SER A 61 -8.33 9.37 -9.65
CA SER A 61 -8.07 9.07 -8.24
C SER A 61 -8.45 10.24 -7.31
N ASP A 62 -9.37 10.02 -6.37
CA ASP A 62 -9.73 11.02 -5.34
C ASP A 62 -8.83 10.86 -4.11
N ARG A 63 -7.57 11.27 -4.27
CA ARG A 63 -6.52 11.07 -3.27
C ARG A 63 -6.77 11.88 -2.00
N LYS A 64 -7.28 13.11 -2.14
CA LYS A 64 -7.46 14.05 -1.03
C LYS A 64 -8.54 13.59 -0.05
N ASN A 65 -9.65 13.05 -0.54
CA ASN A 65 -10.77 12.67 0.31
C ASN A 65 -10.86 11.17 0.57
N LYS A 66 -10.46 10.33 -0.41
CA LYS A 66 -10.61 8.88 -0.34
C LYS A 66 -9.31 8.12 -0.15
N LYS A 67 -8.15 8.79 -0.21
CA LYS A 67 -6.81 8.17 -0.05
C LYS A 67 -6.61 6.93 -0.92
N GLN A 68 -7.06 7.02 -2.17
CA GLN A 68 -6.96 5.92 -3.12
C GLN A 68 -5.51 5.83 -3.62
N ASP A 69 -4.85 4.72 -3.29
CA ASP A 69 -3.57 4.32 -3.86
C ASP A 69 -3.77 3.04 -4.67
N PHE A 70 -3.25 3.03 -5.89
CA PHE A 70 -3.22 1.81 -6.70
C PHE A 70 -2.23 0.81 -6.11
N THR A 71 -2.51 -0.47 -6.25
CA THR A 71 -1.64 -1.55 -5.77
C THR A 71 -0.58 -1.89 -6.83
N PRO A 72 0.71 -1.58 -6.61
CA PRO A 72 1.77 -1.90 -7.57
C PRO A 72 1.83 -3.39 -7.93
N ASP A 73 2.21 -3.70 -9.17
CA ASP A 73 2.26 -5.07 -9.72
C ASP A 73 3.02 -6.08 -8.84
N GLY A 74 4.14 -5.66 -8.26
CA GLY A 74 4.93 -6.52 -7.38
C GLY A 74 4.18 -6.93 -6.11
N ILE A 75 3.38 -6.01 -5.55
CA ILE A 75 2.53 -6.28 -4.38
C ILE A 75 1.32 -7.14 -4.80
N VAL A 76 0.67 -6.79 -5.92
CA VAL A 76 -0.44 -7.58 -6.48
C VAL A 76 -0.02 -9.04 -6.71
N LYS A 77 1.15 -9.25 -7.31
CA LYS A 77 1.71 -10.59 -7.55
C LYS A 77 2.04 -11.32 -6.24
N LEU A 78 2.65 -10.64 -5.27
CA LEU A 78 2.95 -11.22 -3.95
C LEU A 78 1.69 -11.69 -3.24
N VAL A 79 0.70 -10.80 -3.09
CA VAL A 79 -0.54 -11.08 -2.34
C VAL A 79 -1.35 -12.18 -3.02
N SER A 80 -1.47 -12.15 -4.35
CA SER A 80 -2.12 -13.22 -5.13
C SER A 80 -1.45 -14.58 -4.91
N SER A 81 -0.11 -14.62 -4.94
CA SER A 81 0.65 -15.87 -4.76
C SER A 81 0.52 -16.46 -3.34
N LEU A 82 0.28 -15.62 -2.33
CA LEU A 82 0.07 -16.06 -0.94
C LEU A 82 -1.29 -16.76 -0.72
N LEU A 83 -2.26 -16.53 -1.61
CA LEU A 83 -3.63 -17.03 -1.46
C LEU A 83 -3.85 -18.44 -2.02
N GLY A 84 -2.97 -18.93 -2.91
CA GLY A 84 -3.10 -20.28 -3.50
C GLY A 84 -4.24 -20.43 -4.52
N GLY A 85 -4.36 -21.61 -5.15
CA GLY A 85 -5.32 -21.85 -6.23
C GLY A 85 -6.71 -22.23 -5.70
N PHE A 86 -7.66 -21.30 -5.75
CA PHE A 86 -9.04 -21.52 -5.32
C PHE A 86 -10.06 -21.03 -6.35
N GLU A 87 -11.27 -21.58 -6.30
CA GLU A 87 -12.31 -21.34 -7.30
C GLU A 87 -13.12 -20.07 -7.01
N VAL A 88 -13.50 -19.81 -5.75
CA VAL A 88 -14.34 -18.67 -5.38
C VAL A 88 -13.50 -17.59 -4.70
N ASN A 89 -13.44 -16.41 -5.30
CA ASN A 89 -12.54 -15.33 -4.92
C ASN A 89 -13.34 -14.05 -4.60
N ALA A 90 -13.05 -13.39 -3.49
CA ALA A 90 -13.63 -12.09 -3.17
C ALA A 90 -12.56 -10.98 -3.19
N ASP A 91 -12.88 -9.85 -3.79
CA ASP A 91 -12.07 -8.63 -3.80
C ASP A 91 -12.88 -7.48 -3.17
N ILE A 92 -12.63 -7.19 -1.89
CA ILE A 92 -13.36 -6.18 -1.13
C ILE A 92 -12.60 -4.86 -1.27
N CYS A 93 -13.19 -3.86 -1.91
CA CYS A 93 -12.51 -2.66 -2.43
C CYS A 93 -11.74 -2.91 -3.73
N ALA A 94 -12.41 -3.53 -4.70
CA ALA A 94 -11.81 -3.97 -5.96
C ALA A 94 -11.22 -2.83 -6.81
N GLY A 95 -11.66 -1.59 -6.64
CA GLY A 95 -11.18 -0.45 -7.44
C GLY A 95 -11.49 -0.67 -8.92
N THR A 96 -10.46 -0.71 -9.75
CA THR A 96 -10.54 -1.05 -11.19
C THR A 96 -10.35 -2.55 -11.47
N GLY A 97 -10.08 -3.35 -10.45
CA GLY A 97 -9.96 -4.81 -10.53
C GLY A 97 -8.53 -5.34 -10.65
N GLY A 98 -7.48 -4.57 -10.33
CA GLY A 98 -6.09 -5.01 -10.46
C GLY A 98 -5.77 -6.30 -9.69
N LEU A 99 -6.23 -6.42 -8.44
CA LEU A 99 -6.08 -7.63 -7.63
C LEU A 99 -6.91 -8.78 -8.21
N THR A 100 -8.17 -8.52 -8.56
CA THR A 100 -9.06 -9.48 -9.22
C THR A 100 -8.48 -10.05 -10.52
N ILE A 101 -7.94 -9.21 -11.42
CA ILE A 101 -7.33 -9.64 -12.69
C ILE A 101 -6.13 -10.56 -12.42
N LYS A 102 -5.32 -10.24 -11.40
CA LYS A 102 -4.18 -11.09 -11.07
C LYS A 102 -4.61 -12.48 -10.62
N ARG A 103 -5.64 -12.56 -9.78
CA ARG A 103 -6.27 -13.84 -9.38
C ARG A 103 -6.86 -14.58 -10.58
N TRP A 104 -7.54 -13.87 -11.48
CA TRP A 104 -8.07 -14.46 -12.72
C TRP A 104 -6.98 -15.05 -13.63
N ASN A 105 -5.77 -14.47 -13.66
CA ASN A 105 -4.65 -15.06 -14.41
C ASN A 105 -4.14 -16.39 -13.83
N GLU A 106 -4.37 -16.64 -12.54
CA GLU A 106 -4.01 -17.91 -11.90
C GLU A 106 -5.07 -18.98 -12.16
N ASN A 107 -6.34 -18.56 -12.29
CA ASN A 107 -7.46 -19.43 -12.64
C ASN A 107 -8.53 -18.68 -13.46
N HIS A 108 -8.54 -18.89 -14.77
CA HIS A 108 -9.49 -18.27 -15.70
C HIS A 108 -10.94 -18.78 -15.57
N ASP A 109 -11.15 -19.87 -14.83
CA ASP A 109 -12.46 -20.43 -14.49
C ASP A 109 -12.91 -20.03 -13.08
N GLY A 110 -12.12 -19.22 -12.37
CA GLY A 110 -12.49 -18.68 -11.07
C GLY A 110 -13.76 -17.83 -11.12
N LYS A 111 -14.54 -17.91 -10.05
CA LYS A 111 -15.71 -17.06 -9.80
C LYS A 111 -15.31 -15.93 -8.87
N PHE A 112 -15.79 -14.73 -9.16
CA PHE A 112 -15.37 -13.53 -8.46
C PHE A 112 -16.55 -12.81 -7.78
N TYR A 113 -16.33 -12.35 -6.55
CA TYR A 113 -17.21 -11.44 -5.84
C TYR A 113 -16.46 -10.14 -5.59
N CYS A 114 -16.85 -9.06 -6.25
CA CYS A 114 -16.14 -7.79 -6.17
C CYS A 114 -17.02 -6.74 -5.50
N GLU A 115 -16.49 -6.04 -4.50
CA GLU A 115 -17.16 -4.90 -3.88
C GLU A 115 -16.43 -3.61 -4.21
N GLU A 116 -17.13 -2.61 -4.73
CA GLU A 116 -16.56 -1.30 -5.03
C GLU A 116 -17.56 -0.17 -4.75
N PHE A 117 -17.09 0.89 -4.08
CA PHE A 117 -17.92 1.99 -3.60
C PHE A 117 -18.04 3.16 -4.59
N SER A 118 -16.99 3.42 -5.35
CA SER A 118 -16.82 4.61 -6.17
C SER A 118 -17.58 4.50 -7.50
N ASP A 119 -18.51 5.42 -7.71
CA ASP A 119 -19.20 5.57 -9.00
C ASP A 119 -18.22 5.84 -10.16
N ARG A 120 -17.02 6.36 -9.86
CA ARG A 120 -15.97 6.60 -10.87
C ARG A 120 -15.22 5.33 -11.26
N ALA A 121 -14.96 4.42 -10.32
CA ALA A 121 -14.17 3.21 -10.58
C ALA A 121 -15.01 2.07 -11.16
N MET A 122 -16.29 2.01 -10.75
CA MET A 122 -17.23 0.95 -11.14
C MET A 122 -17.28 0.64 -12.66
N PRO A 123 -17.35 1.64 -13.57
CA PRO A 123 -17.39 1.33 -15.01
C PRO A 123 -16.08 0.70 -15.52
N PHE A 124 -14.93 1.06 -14.96
CA PHE A 124 -13.65 0.47 -15.33
C PHE A 124 -13.50 -0.96 -14.80
N LEU A 125 -13.96 -1.21 -13.56
CA LEU A 125 -14.06 -2.56 -13.01
C LEU A 125 -14.92 -3.46 -13.91
N LEU A 126 -16.15 -3.03 -14.21
CA LEU A 126 -17.05 -3.78 -15.10
C LEU A 126 -16.40 -4.01 -16.48
N PHE A 127 -15.80 -2.99 -17.09
CA PHE A 127 -15.09 -3.15 -18.36
C PHE A 127 -14.02 -4.25 -18.24
N ASN A 128 -13.16 -4.16 -17.23
CA ASN A 128 -12.03 -5.07 -17.05
C ASN A 128 -12.46 -6.52 -16.87
N LEU A 129 -13.53 -6.75 -16.10
CA LEU A 129 -14.05 -8.10 -15.90
C LEU A 129 -14.72 -8.64 -17.18
N MET A 130 -15.53 -7.80 -17.84
CA MET A 130 -16.31 -8.22 -19.00
C MET A 130 -15.46 -8.53 -20.24
N ILE A 131 -14.45 -7.71 -20.53
CA ILE A 131 -13.56 -7.94 -21.68
C ILE A 131 -12.73 -9.23 -21.52
N ARG A 132 -12.54 -9.68 -20.28
CA ARG A 132 -11.83 -10.92 -19.91
C ARG A 132 -12.75 -12.14 -19.80
N ASN A 133 -14.04 -11.98 -20.10
CA ASN A 133 -15.05 -13.03 -19.97
C ASN A 133 -15.12 -13.65 -18.54
N VAL A 134 -14.92 -12.81 -17.52
CA VAL A 134 -14.95 -13.22 -16.11
C VAL A 134 -16.39 -13.50 -15.65
N GLU A 135 -16.58 -14.58 -14.89
CA GLU A 135 -17.81 -14.84 -14.13
C GLU A 135 -17.71 -14.15 -12.77
N ALA A 136 -18.61 -13.21 -12.49
CA ALA A 136 -18.54 -12.41 -11.28
C ALA A 136 -19.90 -11.91 -10.77
N VAL A 137 -19.98 -11.63 -9.49
CA VAL A 137 -20.98 -10.75 -8.90
C VAL A 137 -20.27 -9.48 -8.42
N VAL A 138 -20.75 -8.31 -8.86
CA VAL A 138 -20.15 -7.02 -8.54
C VAL A 138 -21.14 -6.20 -7.72
N PHE A 139 -20.83 -6.01 -6.46
CA PHE A 139 -21.55 -5.16 -5.52
C PHE A 139 -21.06 -3.71 -5.65
N HIS A 140 -21.93 -2.83 -6.14
CA HIS A 140 -21.68 -1.40 -6.14
C HIS A 140 -22.28 -0.79 -4.88
N GLY A 141 -21.48 -0.55 -3.84
CA GLY A 141 -22.00 -0.10 -2.56
C GLY A 141 -20.94 0.08 -1.49
N ASP A 142 -21.38 0.30 -0.26
CA ASP A 142 -20.50 0.42 0.90
C ASP A 142 -20.37 -0.93 1.61
N SER A 143 -19.19 -1.55 1.49
CA SER A 143 -18.82 -2.83 2.13
C SER A 143 -19.02 -2.82 3.64
N LEU A 144 -18.74 -1.69 4.31
CA LEU A 144 -18.81 -1.60 5.77
C LEU A 144 -20.24 -1.49 6.26
N THR A 145 -21.16 -0.93 5.47
CA THR A 145 -22.60 -0.89 5.83
C THR A 145 -23.43 -1.97 5.13
N ARG A 146 -22.82 -2.74 4.23
CA ARG A 146 -23.47 -3.70 3.30
C ARG A 146 -24.65 -3.09 2.52
N LYS A 147 -24.61 -1.77 2.28
CA LYS A 147 -25.65 -1.06 1.52
C LYS A 147 -25.28 -0.98 0.04
N ALA A 148 -25.98 -1.77 -0.77
CA ALA A 148 -25.88 -1.72 -2.22
C ALA A 148 -26.54 -0.46 -2.79
N LYS A 149 -25.91 0.17 -3.76
CA LYS A 149 -26.56 1.04 -4.75
C LYS A 149 -27.12 0.21 -5.90
N ARG A 150 -26.31 -0.73 -6.41
CA ARG A 150 -26.60 -1.65 -7.52
C ARG A 150 -25.81 -2.93 -7.35
N ILE A 151 -26.28 -4.00 -7.96
CA ILE A 151 -25.56 -5.29 -8.00
C ILE A 151 -25.58 -5.76 -9.44
N TYR A 152 -24.42 -6.18 -9.94
CA TYR A 152 -24.27 -6.69 -11.29
C TYR A 152 -23.88 -8.16 -11.25
N ARG A 153 -24.50 -8.98 -12.09
CA ARG A 153 -24.08 -10.35 -12.37
C ARG A 153 -23.42 -10.38 -13.74
N LEU A 154 -22.20 -10.89 -13.78
CA LEU A 154 -21.43 -11.20 -14.97
C LEU A 154 -21.43 -12.72 -15.19
N SER A 155 -21.92 -13.16 -16.34
CA SER A 155 -21.88 -14.57 -16.74
C SER A 155 -21.01 -14.74 -17.98
N LYS A 156 -20.34 -15.88 -18.11
CA LYS A 156 -19.53 -16.18 -19.30
C LYS A 156 -20.41 -16.12 -20.56
N GLY A 157 -19.95 -15.39 -21.57
CA GLY A 157 -20.49 -15.40 -22.93
C GLY A 157 -19.53 -16.09 -23.90
N ASP A 158 -19.82 -15.98 -25.20
CA ASP A 158 -18.98 -16.60 -26.24
C ASP A 158 -17.56 -16.03 -26.28
N LYS A 159 -17.44 -14.71 -26.08
CA LYS A 159 -16.15 -13.99 -26.09
C LYS A 159 -15.97 -13.04 -24.91
N PHE A 160 -17.05 -12.42 -24.43
CA PHE A 160 -17.06 -11.42 -23.37
C PHE A 160 -18.19 -11.74 -22.39
N SER A 161 -18.07 -11.30 -21.15
CA SER A 161 -19.13 -11.55 -20.17
C SER A 161 -20.41 -10.82 -20.55
N ASN A 162 -21.55 -11.45 -20.26
CA ASN A 162 -22.84 -10.79 -20.27
C ASN A 162 -23.02 -9.99 -18.98
N LEU A 163 -23.73 -8.86 -19.04
CA LEU A 163 -24.02 -8.00 -17.88
C LEU A 163 -25.52 -8.01 -17.60
N GLU A 164 -25.88 -8.36 -16.37
CA GLU A 164 -27.23 -8.30 -15.83
C GLU A 164 -27.20 -7.46 -14.54
N GLU A 165 -28.14 -6.53 -14.35
CA GLU A 165 -28.35 -5.88 -13.06
C GLU A 165 -29.37 -6.70 -12.25
N VAL A 166 -29.00 -7.08 -11.04
CA VAL A 166 -29.81 -7.95 -10.17
C VAL A 166 -30.18 -7.23 -8.88
N ASN A 167 -31.25 -7.68 -8.21
CA ASN A 167 -31.80 -7.00 -7.05
C ASN A 167 -31.20 -7.45 -5.71
N GLN A 168 -30.53 -8.61 -5.67
CA GLN A 168 -30.02 -9.22 -4.44
C GLN A 168 -28.70 -9.94 -4.71
N ILE A 169 -27.85 -9.95 -3.68
CA ILE A 169 -26.63 -10.76 -3.65
C ILE A 169 -27.04 -12.14 -3.14
N GLU A 170 -26.60 -13.19 -3.82
CA GLU A 170 -26.62 -14.52 -3.23
C GLU A 170 -25.52 -14.56 -2.17
N GLU A 171 -25.86 -14.92 -0.93
CA GLU A 171 -24.87 -15.12 0.14
C GLU A 171 -23.76 -16.05 -0.39
N ASN A 172 -22.55 -15.51 -0.48
CA ASN A 172 -21.40 -16.25 -0.98
C ASN A 172 -20.24 -16.06 -0.05
N VAL A 173 -19.77 -17.19 0.46
CA VAL A 173 -18.56 -17.28 1.24
C VAL A 173 -17.43 -17.67 0.28
N ALA A 174 -16.36 -16.90 0.25
CA ALA A 174 -15.25 -17.09 -0.68
C ALA A 174 -14.16 -17.99 -0.08
N ASP A 175 -13.48 -18.74 -0.94
CA ASP A 175 -12.27 -19.49 -0.59
C ASP A 175 -11.10 -18.56 -0.33
N THR A 176 -11.03 -17.46 -1.08
CA THR A 176 -10.02 -16.43 -0.85
C THR A 176 -10.63 -15.06 -0.81
N VAL A 177 -10.15 -14.24 0.11
CA VAL A 177 -10.49 -12.81 0.19
C VAL A 177 -9.21 -12.01 0.01
N ILE A 178 -9.17 -11.14 -1.00
CA ILE A 178 -8.07 -10.22 -1.27
C ILE A 178 -8.58 -8.80 -1.12
N MET A 179 -7.78 -7.89 -0.56
CA MET A 179 -8.17 -6.48 -0.53
C MET A 179 -7.02 -5.51 -0.26
N ASN A 180 -7.14 -4.32 -0.85
CA ASN A 180 -6.38 -3.13 -0.50
C ASN A 180 -7.35 -1.98 -0.14
N PRO A 181 -7.88 -1.96 1.09
CA PRO A 181 -8.85 -0.95 1.49
C PRO A 181 -8.22 0.44 1.60
N PRO A 182 -9.03 1.52 1.51
CA PRO A 182 -8.54 2.89 1.76
C PRO A 182 -8.00 3.03 3.20
N TYR A 183 -6.72 3.39 3.31
CA TYR A 183 -6.01 3.38 4.59
C TYR A 183 -6.59 4.38 5.59
N SER A 184 -6.94 3.87 6.77
CA SER A 184 -7.43 4.68 7.88
C SER A 184 -8.61 5.57 7.46
N LEU A 185 -9.53 4.99 6.68
CA LEU A 185 -10.75 5.66 6.24
C LEU A 185 -11.58 6.07 7.45
N LYS A 186 -12.10 7.30 7.43
CA LYS A 186 -13.11 7.74 8.40
C LYS A 186 -14.44 7.09 8.04
N TRP A 187 -15.12 6.53 9.03
CA TRP A 187 -16.38 5.83 8.84
C TRP A 187 -17.35 6.11 9.99
N GLN A 188 -18.58 5.61 9.86
CA GLN A 188 -19.66 5.85 10.81
C GLN A 188 -20.14 4.53 11.41
N PRO A 189 -19.43 3.97 12.41
CA PRO A 189 -19.91 2.82 13.16
C PRO A 189 -21.24 3.14 13.85
N GLN A 190 -22.18 2.22 13.75
CA GLN A 190 -23.49 2.25 14.42
C GLN A 190 -23.53 1.12 15.46
N GLU A 191 -24.08 1.37 16.65
CA GLU A 191 -24.08 0.35 17.72
C GLU A 191 -24.84 -0.92 17.31
N GLU A 192 -25.82 -0.79 16.43
CA GLU A 192 -26.57 -1.90 15.85
C GLU A 192 -25.68 -2.89 15.10
N MET A 193 -24.54 -2.44 14.56
CA MET A 193 -23.56 -3.29 13.89
C MET A 193 -23.00 -4.35 14.84
N LEU A 194 -22.96 -4.12 16.15
CA LEU A 194 -22.53 -5.13 17.13
C LEU A 194 -23.42 -6.38 17.17
N LYS A 195 -24.58 -6.37 16.50
CA LYS A 195 -25.47 -7.52 16.36
C LYS A 195 -25.27 -8.26 15.03
N GLU A 196 -24.40 -7.77 14.16
CA GLU A 196 -24.07 -8.43 12.90
C GLU A 196 -23.07 -9.56 13.17
N PRO A 197 -23.17 -10.70 12.47
CA PRO A 197 -22.26 -11.85 12.66
C PRO A 197 -20.77 -11.46 12.63
N ARG A 198 -20.38 -10.53 11.76
CA ARG A 198 -18.99 -10.06 11.62
C ARG A 198 -18.45 -9.25 12.81
N PHE A 199 -19.30 -8.76 13.71
CA PHE A 199 -18.91 -7.90 14.82
C PHE A 199 -19.32 -8.44 16.20
N GLU A 200 -20.28 -9.36 16.28
CA GLU A 200 -20.90 -9.79 17.54
C GLU A 200 -19.91 -10.40 18.54
N ASP A 201 -18.95 -11.20 18.07
CA ASP A 201 -17.95 -11.84 18.93
C ASP A 201 -16.92 -10.87 19.52
N PHE A 202 -16.80 -9.67 18.95
CA PHE A 202 -15.75 -8.70 19.28
C PHE A 202 -16.17 -7.69 20.34
N ASN A 203 -17.48 -7.45 20.52
CA ASN A 203 -18.06 -6.52 21.51
C ASN A 203 -17.57 -5.05 21.40
N VAL A 204 -16.83 -4.70 20.35
CA VAL A 204 -16.34 -3.35 20.08
C VAL A 204 -16.21 -3.14 18.58
N LEU A 205 -16.44 -1.92 18.11
CA LEU A 205 -16.26 -1.55 16.71
C LEU A 205 -14.94 -0.78 16.54
N ALA A 206 -14.39 -0.82 15.32
CA ALA A 206 -13.24 0.02 14.98
C ALA A 206 -13.59 1.52 15.18
N PRO A 207 -12.63 2.37 15.56
CA PRO A 207 -12.92 3.77 15.89
C PRO A 207 -13.37 4.55 14.64
N LYS A 208 -14.21 5.59 14.82
CA LYS A 208 -14.76 6.41 13.70
C LYS A 208 -13.69 6.98 12.76
N SER A 209 -12.48 7.21 13.27
CA SER A 209 -11.36 7.75 12.51
C SER A 209 -10.61 6.71 11.67
N LYS A 210 -10.81 5.41 11.91
CA LYS A 210 -10.05 4.30 11.31
C LYS A 210 -10.97 3.08 11.07
N ALA A 211 -11.26 2.80 9.80
CA ALA A 211 -12.04 1.62 9.41
C ALA A 211 -11.20 0.35 9.20
N ASP A 212 -9.89 0.40 9.43
CA ASP A 212 -8.94 -0.68 9.08
C ASP A 212 -9.38 -2.06 9.63
N TYR A 213 -9.72 -2.15 10.92
CA TYR A 213 -10.25 -3.39 11.51
C TYR A 213 -11.69 -3.72 11.08
N ALA A 214 -12.50 -2.73 10.69
CA ALA A 214 -13.83 -3.02 10.15
C ALA A 214 -13.74 -3.75 8.80
N PHE A 215 -12.74 -3.42 7.98
CA PHE A 215 -12.43 -4.15 6.76
C PHE A 215 -11.86 -5.55 7.04
N ILE A 216 -10.97 -5.71 8.03
CA ILE A 216 -10.49 -7.04 8.45
C ILE A 216 -11.67 -7.94 8.81
N LEU A 217 -12.58 -7.45 9.65
CA LEU A 217 -13.75 -8.22 10.09
C LEU A 217 -14.74 -8.50 8.95
N THR A 218 -14.94 -7.55 8.04
CA THR A 218 -15.77 -7.75 6.83
C THR A 218 -15.17 -8.83 5.92
N GLY A 219 -13.85 -8.81 5.71
CA GLY A 219 -13.19 -9.85 4.94
C GLY A 219 -13.21 -11.22 5.61
N LEU A 220 -13.06 -11.28 6.94
CA LEU A 220 -13.20 -12.52 7.69
C LEU A 220 -14.64 -13.07 7.59
N ASP A 221 -15.66 -12.24 7.62
CA ASP A 221 -17.06 -12.64 7.43
C ASP A 221 -17.29 -13.30 6.06
N ASP A 222 -16.73 -12.70 5.00
CA ASP A 222 -16.81 -13.22 3.63
C ASP A 222 -15.92 -14.44 3.37
N LEU A 223 -15.00 -14.77 4.29
CA LEU A 223 -14.06 -15.88 4.15
C LEU A 223 -14.64 -17.19 4.69
N ASN A 224 -14.49 -18.29 3.95
CA ASN A 224 -14.94 -19.59 4.43
C ASN A 224 -13.98 -20.19 5.46
N GLU A 225 -14.43 -21.24 6.16
CA GLU A 225 -13.67 -21.83 7.27
C GLU A 225 -12.26 -22.30 6.88
N ASN A 226 -12.09 -22.79 5.64
CA ASN A 226 -10.81 -23.31 5.14
C ASN A 226 -10.10 -22.34 4.20
N GLY A 227 -10.61 -21.10 4.10
CA GLY A 227 -10.14 -20.11 3.16
C GLY A 227 -8.90 -19.38 3.65
N THR A 228 -8.27 -18.63 2.75
CA THR A 228 -7.18 -17.70 3.09
C THR A 228 -7.54 -16.28 2.69
N MET A 229 -7.37 -15.34 3.60
CA MET A 229 -7.53 -13.91 3.33
C MET A 229 -6.17 -13.22 3.35
N ALA A 230 -5.97 -12.28 2.43
CA ALA A 230 -4.81 -11.41 2.42
C ALA A 230 -5.26 -9.94 2.26
N ILE A 231 -4.84 -9.10 3.19
CA ILE A 231 -5.22 -7.69 3.25
C ILE A 231 -4.00 -6.81 3.43
N ILE A 232 -3.96 -5.71 2.66
CA ILE A 232 -2.86 -4.73 2.72
C ILE A 232 -3.29 -3.54 3.58
N LEU A 233 -2.50 -3.20 4.59
CA LEU A 233 -2.81 -2.15 5.57
C LEU A 233 -1.57 -1.35 5.99
N PRO A 234 -1.74 -0.14 6.55
CA PRO A 234 -0.63 0.59 7.14
C PRO A 234 -0.17 -0.05 8.47
N HIS A 235 1.13 0.03 8.79
CA HIS A 235 1.71 -0.55 10.01
C HIS A 235 0.97 -0.22 11.32
N GLY A 236 0.27 0.90 11.40
CA GLY A 236 -0.46 1.28 12.61
C GLY A 236 -1.46 0.23 13.10
N VAL A 237 -2.01 -0.64 12.24
CA VAL A 237 -2.91 -1.72 12.66
C VAL A 237 -2.24 -2.72 13.62
N LEU A 238 -0.92 -2.83 13.57
CA LEU A 238 -0.11 -3.75 14.36
C LEU A 238 -0.03 -3.35 15.84
N PHE A 239 -0.13 -2.05 16.15
CA PHE A 239 0.19 -1.53 17.49
C PHE A 239 -0.76 -0.49 18.05
N ARG A 240 -1.69 0.07 17.27
CA ARG A 240 -2.69 1.03 17.81
C ARG A 240 -3.51 0.36 18.92
N GLY A 241 -3.73 1.10 20.02
CA GLY A 241 -4.41 0.60 21.23
C GLY A 241 -5.93 0.78 21.21
N ASN A 242 -6.54 0.90 22.41
CA ASN A 242 -7.98 1.11 22.60
C ASN A 242 -8.85 0.04 21.90
N ALA A 243 -9.85 0.46 21.13
CA ALA A 243 -10.74 -0.44 20.40
C ALA A 243 -9.98 -1.38 19.46
N GLU A 244 -9.01 -0.87 18.69
CA GLU A 244 -8.22 -1.70 17.78
C GLU A 244 -7.32 -2.69 18.51
N GLY A 245 -6.79 -2.33 19.69
CA GLY A 245 -6.05 -3.26 20.54
C GLY A 245 -6.92 -4.44 21.00
N LYS A 246 -8.17 -4.17 21.40
CA LYS A 246 -9.13 -5.21 21.80
C LYS A 246 -9.52 -6.12 20.61
N LEU A 247 -9.77 -5.52 19.45
CA LEU A 247 -10.04 -6.27 18.21
C LEU A 247 -8.88 -7.18 17.85
N ARG A 248 -7.66 -6.62 17.82
CA ARG A 248 -6.43 -7.36 17.55
C ARG A 248 -6.23 -8.54 18.49
N GLN A 249 -6.34 -8.29 19.80
CA GLN A 249 -6.23 -9.32 20.82
C GLN A 249 -7.23 -10.46 20.55
N LYS A 250 -8.50 -10.13 20.31
CA LYS A 250 -9.55 -11.12 20.06
C LYS A 250 -9.28 -11.96 18.79
N ILE A 251 -8.88 -11.32 17.69
CA ILE A 251 -8.52 -12.00 16.44
C ILE A 251 -7.37 -12.99 16.65
N ILE A 252 -6.34 -12.61 17.42
CA ILE A 252 -5.21 -13.48 17.75
C ILE A 252 -5.65 -14.64 18.64
N GLU A 253 -6.49 -14.38 19.65
CA GLU A 253 -7.03 -15.42 20.55
C GLU A 253 -7.95 -16.42 19.85
N MET A 254 -8.67 -15.98 18.81
CA MET A 254 -9.45 -16.85 17.91
C MET A 254 -8.58 -17.65 16.94
N ASN A 255 -7.26 -17.45 16.98
CA ASN A 255 -6.30 -18.09 16.09
C ASN A 255 -6.53 -17.76 14.60
N TYR A 256 -6.97 -16.54 14.28
CA TYR A 256 -7.30 -16.18 12.89
C TYR A 256 -6.12 -15.58 12.11
N LEU A 257 -5.17 -14.93 12.78
CA LEU A 257 -4.01 -14.30 12.14
C LEU A 257 -2.92 -15.35 11.87
N ASP A 258 -2.57 -15.58 10.61
CA ASP A 258 -1.57 -16.58 10.20
C ASP A 258 -0.16 -16.01 10.03
N ALA A 259 -0.06 -14.81 9.43
CA ALA A 259 1.21 -14.14 9.17
C ALA A 259 1.10 -12.62 9.13
N VAL A 260 2.20 -11.94 9.48
CA VAL A 260 2.42 -10.50 9.37
C VAL A 260 3.65 -10.28 8.49
N ILE A 261 3.48 -9.66 7.32
CA ILE A 261 4.56 -9.43 6.34
C ILE A 261 4.75 -7.93 6.16
N GLY A 262 5.87 -7.40 6.63
CA GLY A 262 6.26 -5.99 6.45
C GLY A 262 6.79 -5.76 5.04
N LEU A 263 6.20 -4.81 4.30
CA LEU A 263 6.65 -4.46 2.96
C LEU A 263 7.67 -3.30 2.99
N PRO A 264 8.48 -3.15 1.92
CA PRO A 264 9.33 -1.98 1.76
C PRO A 264 8.59 -0.66 1.90
N GLU A 265 9.22 0.33 2.53
CA GLU A 265 8.74 1.71 2.46
C GLU A 265 8.71 2.17 1.01
N LYS A 266 7.83 3.12 0.67
CA LYS A 266 7.67 3.63 -0.71
C LYS A 266 7.39 2.56 -1.75
N ALA A 267 6.90 1.38 -1.36
CA ALA A 267 6.45 0.38 -2.33
C ALA A 267 5.26 0.91 -3.14
N PHE A 268 4.39 1.71 -2.49
CA PHE A 268 3.30 2.44 -3.12
C PHE A 268 3.75 3.81 -3.64
N LEU A 269 3.28 4.19 -4.83
CA LEU A 269 3.75 5.37 -5.57
C LEU A 269 3.53 6.71 -4.85
N ASN A 270 2.46 6.86 -4.06
CA ASN A 270 2.07 8.15 -3.49
C ASN A 270 2.08 8.20 -1.96
N THR A 271 2.70 7.21 -1.31
CA THR A 271 2.79 7.19 0.15
C THR A 271 4.13 6.62 0.60
N ASP A 272 4.78 7.34 1.51
CA ASP A 272 5.96 6.85 2.23
C ASP A 272 5.55 5.95 3.42
N ILE A 273 4.24 5.78 3.69
CA ILE A 273 3.75 4.98 4.82
C ILE A 273 4.17 3.51 4.63
N PRO A 274 4.90 2.91 5.59
CA PRO A 274 5.18 1.49 5.58
C PRO A 274 3.87 0.68 5.65
N THR A 275 3.77 -0.33 4.79
CA THR A 275 2.57 -1.17 4.65
C THR A 275 2.89 -2.60 5.02
N VAL A 276 1.87 -3.32 5.47
CA VAL A 276 1.92 -4.74 5.79
C VAL A 276 0.91 -5.50 4.97
N VAL A 277 1.25 -6.75 4.64
CA VAL A 277 0.26 -7.76 4.25
C VAL A 277 -0.03 -8.59 5.50
N LEU A 278 -1.30 -8.66 5.88
CA LEU A 278 -1.77 -9.58 6.91
C LEU A 278 -2.47 -10.76 6.25
N ILE A 279 -2.11 -11.97 6.67
CA ILE A 279 -2.73 -13.20 6.21
C ILE A 279 -3.62 -13.76 7.31
N PHE A 280 -4.85 -14.10 6.97
CA PHE A 280 -5.82 -14.68 7.90
C PHE A 280 -6.36 -16.02 7.38
N LYS A 281 -6.62 -16.94 8.31
CA LYS A 281 -7.26 -18.25 8.09
C LYS A 281 -8.07 -18.61 9.33
N LYS A 282 -9.30 -19.14 9.18
CA LYS A 282 -10.18 -19.44 10.33
C LYS A 282 -9.85 -20.78 11.01
N ASN A 283 -9.65 -21.84 10.22
CA ASN A 283 -9.45 -23.19 10.73
C ASN A 283 -7.95 -23.57 10.87
N ARG A 284 -7.20 -22.82 11.70
CA ARG A 284 -5.76 -23.06 11.92
C ARG A 284 -5.52 -24.06 13.06
N GLN A 285 -4.68 -25.06 12.80
CA GLN A 285 -4.29 -26.08 13.80
C GLN A 285 -3.18 -25.61 14.74
N VAL A 286 -2.29 -24.76 14.25
CA VAL A 286 -1.16 -24.20 15.02
C VAL A 286 -1.51 -22.76 15.40
N GLY A 287 -1.24 -22.41 16.66
CA GLY A 287 -1.54 -21.11 17.26
C GLY A 287 -0.42 -20.08 17.17
N ASP A 288 0.53 -20.27 16.26
CA ASP A 288 1.67 -19.37 16.04
C ASP A 288 1.31 -18.24 15.07
N VAL A 289 2.17 -17.23 14.95
CA VAL A 289 2.07 -16.20 13.90
C VAL A 289 3.45 -16.04 13.28
N LEU A 290 3.52 -16.15 11.95
CA LEU A 290 4.77 -15.91 11.23
C LEU A 290 4.97 -14.41 10.98
N PHE A 291 6.08 -13.88 11.44
CA PHE A 291 6.52 -12.52 11.13
C PHE A 291 7.57 -12.57 10.02
N ILE A 292 7.41 -11.76 8.98
CA ILE A 292 8.41 -11.57 7.92
C ILE A 292 8.70 -10.08 7.79
N ASP A 293 9.95 -9.68 7.95
CA ASP A 293 10.43 -8.33 7.62
C ASP A 293 10.99 -8.31 6.19
N ALA A 294 10.16 -7.95 5.22
CA ALA A 294 10.56 -7.76 3.84
C ALA A 294 10.87 -6.29 3.52
N SER A 295 11.13 -5.44 4.52
CA SER A 295 11.40 -4.00 4.32
C SER A 295 12.60 -3.71 3.42
N LYS A 296 13.57 -4.62 3.37
CA LYS A 296 14.78 -4.54 2.52
C LYS A 296 14.62 -5.23 1.16
N GLU A 297 13.47 -5.85 0.86
CA GLU A 297 13.24 -6.67 -0.33
C GLU A 297 12.68 -5.83 -1.49
N PHE A 298 13.52 -4.95 -2.03
CA PHE A 298 13.17 -4.10 -3.15
C PHE A 298 14.37 -3.74 -4.02
N THR A 299 14.08 -3.31 -5.25
CA THR A 299 15.03 -2.59 -6.10
C THR A 299 14.59 -1.14 -6.18
N LYS A 300 15.51 -0.22 -5.86
CA LYS A 300 15.23 1.21 -5.78
C LYS A 300 14.96 1.78 -7.18
N GLU A 301 13.82 2.42 -7.39
CA GLU A 301 13.43 3.00 -8.68
C GLU A 301 12.89 4.43 -8.51
N LYS A 302 13.73 5.43 -8.80
CA LYS A 302 13.39 6.88 -8.73
C LYS A 302 12.49 7.26 -7.54
N ALA A 303 11.17 7.26 -7.74
CA ALA A 303 10.16 7.70 -6.78
C ALA A 303 9.59 6.58 -5.87
N HIS A 304 9.79 5.30 -6.20
CA HIS A 304 9.22 4.19 -5.44
C HIS A 304 10.16 2.98 -5.38
N ASN A 305 9.88 2.06 -4.46
CA ASN A 305 10.64 0.84 -4.28
C ASN A 305 9.92 -0.32 -4.96
N LYS A 306 10.56 -0.89 -5.99
CA LYS A 306 9.96 -1.96 -6.79
C LYS A 306 10.21 -3.32 -6.17
N ILE A 307 9.13 -4.05 -5.94
CA ILE A 307 9.17 -5.47 -5.57
C ILE A 307 9.21 -6.29 -6.87
N GLU A 308 10.23 -7.12 -7.02
CA GLU A 308 10.52 -7.90 -8.23
C GLU A 308 10.36 -9.39 -7.91
N ASP A 309 10.34 -10.23 -8.94
CA ASP A 309 10.13 -11.67 -8.78
C ASP A 309 11.10 -12.36 -7.83
N LYS A 310 12.36 -11.90 -7.76
CA LYS A 310 13.36 -12.42 -6.82
C LYS A 310 13.00 -12.14 -5.35
N HIS A 311 12.47 -10.94 -5.08
CA HIS A 311 12.01 -10.53 -3.75
C HIS A 311 10.77 -11.34 -3.35
N ILE A 312 9.80 -11.46 -4.29
CA ILE A 312 8.57 -12.23 -4.08
C ILE A 312 8.91 -13.68 -3.78
N SER A 313 9.81 -14.30 -4.55
CA SER A 313 10.22 -15.70 -4.35
C SER A 313 10.83 -15.94 -2.97
N LYS A 314 11.63 -14.99 -2.46
CA LYS A 314 12.20 -15.07 -1.11
C LYS A 314 11.14 -14.98 -0.03
N ILE A 315 10.18 -14.06 -0.16
CA ILE A 315 9.07 -13.89 0.79
C ILE A 315 8.18 -15.14 0.79
N LEU A 316 7.82 -15.66 -0.39
CA LEU A 316 7.01 -16.87 -0.52
C LEU A 316 7.74 -18.09 0.07
N HIS A 317 9.05 -18.22 -0.16
CA HIS A 317 9.82 -19.30 0.43
C HIS A 317 9.77 -19.25 1.96
N ALA A 318 10.02 -18.09 2.58
CA ALA A 318 9.91 -17.95 4.04
C ALA A 318 8.49 -18.23 4.56
N TYR A 319 7.45 -17.79 3.83
CA TYR A 319 6.06 -18.04 4.19
C TYR A 319 5.70 -19.53 4.15
N HIS A 320 6.13 -20.26 3.13
CA HIS A 320 5.83 -21.67 2.96
C HIS A 320 6.66 -22.58 3.87
N GLU A 321 7.96 -22.28 4.04
CA GLU A 321 8.82 -23.06 4.95
C GLU A 321 8.47 -22.83 6.41
N ARG A 322 7.97 -21.63 6.75
CA ARG A 322 7.51 -21.25 8.09
C ARG A 322 8.56 -21.58 9.17
N ASN A 323 9.80 -21.13 8.94
CA ASN A 323 10.93 -21.31 9.85
C ASN A 323 11.55 -19.94 10.20
N ASP A 324 12.27 -19.89 11.31
CA ASP A 324 13.07 -18.73 11.69
C ASP A 324 14.21 -18.52 10.68
N ILE A 325 14.37 -17.28 10.22
CA ILE A 325 15.42 -16.87 9.30
C ILE A 325 16.03 -15.59 9.87
N ASP A 326 17.33 -15.63 10.16
CA ASP A 326 18.07 -14.51 10.77
C ASP A 326 17.76 -13.18 10.08
N LYS A 327 17.36 -12.18 10.87
CA LYS A 327 16.97 -10.82 10.45
C LYS A 327 15.87 -10.74 9.39
N PHE A 328 15.11 -11.81 9.15
CA PHE A 328 14.12 -11.84 8.08
C PHE A 328 12.77 -12.44 8.49
N ALA A 329 12.76 -13.54 9.23
CA ALA A 329 11.52 -14.20 9.63
C ALA A 329 11.61 -14.81 11.04
N HIS A 330 10.51 -14.80 11.77
CA HIS A 330 10.38 -15.41 13.09
C HIS A 330 8.98 -15.99 13.30
N VAL A 331 8.91 -17.22 13.83
CA VAL A 331 7.65 -17.90 14.15
C VAL A 331 7.30 -17.65 15.62
N ALA A 332 6.51 -16.62 15.88
CA ALA A 332 6.17 -16.24 17.24
C ALA A 332 5.07 -17.14 17.83
N SER A 333 5.27 -17.58 19.07
CA SER A 333 4.24 -18.30 19.80
C SER A 333 3.15 -17.36 20.34
N LEU A 334 1.96 -17.87 20.61
CA LEU A 334 0.90 -17.09 21.27
C LEU A 334 1.36 -16.52 22.63
N ASN A 335 2.21 -17.23 23.37
CA ASN A 335 2.73 -16.75 24.65
C ASN A 335 3.65 -15.55 24.47
N GLU A 336 4.55 -15.60 23.49
CA GLU A 336 5.43 -14.48 23.14
C GLU A 336 4.62 -13.24 22.69
N ILE A 337 3.54 -13.44 21.93
CA ILE A 337 2.65 -12.36 21.51
C ILE A 337 1.92 -11.75 22.73
N LYS A 338 1.53 -12.57 23.71
CA LYS A 338 0.92 -12.11 24.97
C LYS A 338 1.91 -11.31 25.82
N GLU A 339 3.16 -11.76 25.92
CA GLU A 339 4.24 -11.04 26.61
C GLU A 339 4.50 -9.68 25.95
N ASN A 340 4.33 -9.59 24.63
CA ASN A 340 4.35 -8.34 23.88
C ASN A 340 3.02 -7.56 23.92
N GLU A 341 2.09 -7.89 24.82
CA GLU A 341 0.79 -7.22 24.98
C GLU A 341 -0.04 -7.17 23.69
N TYR A 342 0.02 -8.24 22.88
CA TYR A 342 -0.60 -8.33 21.56
C TYR A 342 -0.13 -7.22 20.59
N ASN A 343 1.03 -6.60 20.82
CA ASN A 343 1.64 -5.66 19.90
C ASN A 343 2.37 -6.45 18.80
N LEU A 344 1.93 -6.28 17.56
CA LEU A 344 2.46 -7.00 16.39
C LEU A 344 3.53 -6.20 15.63
N ASN A 345 4.11 -5.15 16.24
CA ASN A 345 5.15 -4.38 15.58
C ASN A 345 6.36 -5.28 15.26
N ILE A 346 6.70 -5.41 13.97
CA ILE A 346 7.64 -6.42 13.45
C ILE A 346 9.00 -6.43 14.16
N PRO A 347 9.63 -5.28 14.48
CA PRO A 347 10.91 -5.25 15.21
C PRO A 347 10.89 -5.87 16.61
N ARG A 348 9.72 -6.24 17.16
CA ARG A 348 9.61 -6.99 18.42
C ARG A 348 9.86 -8.49 18.25
N TYR A 349 9.78 -8.99 17.03
CA TYR A 349 9.84 -10.41 16.69
C TYR A 349 11.01 -10.72 15.75
N VAL A 350 11.31 -9.81 14.82
CA VAL A 350 12.44 -9.93 13.90
C VAL A 350 13.44 -8.84 14.24
N ASP A 351 14.55 -9.24 14.88
CA ASP A 351 15.65 -8.33 15.17
C ASP A 351 16.49 -8.10 13.91
N THR A 352 16.33 -6.93 13.30
CA THR A 352 17.12 -6.52 12.13
C THR A 352 18.30 -5.62 12.49
N PHE A 353 18.59 -5.43 13.78
CA PHE A 353 19.66 -4.55 14.21
C PHE A 353 21.01 -5.06 13.72
N GLU A 354 21.76 -4.18 13.07
CA GLU A 354 23.16 -4.42 12.74
C GLU A 354 23.98 -3.40 13.53
N PRO A 355 24.83 -3.83 14.47
CA PRO A 355 25.72 -2.90 15.14
C PRO A 355 26.62 -2.25 14.09
N GLU A 356 26.55 -0.91 13.97
CA GLU A 356 27.44 -0.19 13.08
C GLU A 356 28.90 -0.48 13.46
N PRO A 357 29.78 -0.78 12.49
CA PRO A 357 31.19 -0.94 12.78
C PRO A 357 31.71 0.38 13.36
N VAL A 358 32.12 0.36 14.62
CA VAL A 358 32.69 1.52 15.28
C VAL A 358 34.00 1.87 14.56
N LYS A 359 34.04 3.02 13.89
CA LYS A 359 35.28 3.53 13.27
C LYS A 359 36.39 3.59 14.33
N PRO A 360 37.61 3.13 14.01
CA PRO A 360 38.76 3.32 14.90
C PRO A 360 38.93 4.80 15.28
N LEU A 361 39.29 5.08 16.54
CA LEU A 361 39.41 6.46 17.04
C LEU A 361 40.36 7.34 16.22
N HIS A 362 41.38 6.75 15.59
CA HIS A 362 42.33 7.49 14.75
C HIS A 362 41.70 7.97 13.43
N GLU A 363 40.76 7.22 12.86
CA GLU A 363 39.99 7.63 11.68
C GLU A 363 39.02 8.74 12.05
N ILE A 364 38.33 8.62 13.20
CA ILE A 364 37.45 9.68 13.71
C ILE A 364 38.24 10.98 13.92
N MET A 365 39.45 10.90 14.49
CA MET A 365 40.33 12.05 14.63
C MET A 365 40.73 12.66 13.28
N ALA A 366 41.01 11.83 12.26
CA ALA A 366 41.34 12.31 10.93
C ALA A 366 40.13 13.02 10.28
N ASP A 367 38.94 12.41 10.35
CA ASP A 367 37.68 12.99 9.87
C ASP A 367 37.38 14.34 10.55
N MET A 368 37.56 14.43 11.87
CA MET A 368 37.38 15.69 12.62
C MET A 368 38.35 16.78 12.15
N GLN A 369 39.63 16.43 11.94
CA GLN A 369 40.63 17.38 11.45
C GLN A 369 40.36 17.84 10.02
N GLU A 370 39.82 16.97 9.17
CA GLU A 370 39.41 17.31 7.81
C GLU A 370 38.19 18.22 7.81
N LEU A 371 37.16 17.88 8.59
CA LEU A 371 35.98 18.73 8.79
C LEU A 371 36.33 20.11 9.34
N ASP A 372 37.24 20.20 10.32
CA ASP A 372 37.69 21.50 10.85
C ASP A 372 38.38 22.35 9.78
N LYS A 373 39.14 21.71 8.86
CA LYS A 373 39.74 22.41 7.71
C LYS A 373 38.68 22.88 6.74
N GLU A 374 37.70 22.04 6.41
CA GLU A 374 36.58 22.40 5.53
C GLU A 374 35.75 23.54 6.12
N ILE A 375 35.33 23.43 7.39
CA ILE A 375 34.62 24.49 8.12
C ILE A 375 35.42 25.79 8.08
N THR A 376 36.72 25.73 8.35
CA THR A 376 37.60 26.89 8.28
C THR A 376 37.59 27.48 6.87
N HIS A 377 37.79 26.66 5.85
CA HIS A 377 37.84 27.08 4.46
C HIS A 377 36.54 27.73 3.99
N THR A 378 35.40 27.06 4.17
CA THR A 378 34.07 27.57 3.79
C THR A 378 33.71 28.83 4.57
N SER A 379 34.08 28.93 5.86
CA SER A 379 33.85 30.15 6.65
C SER A 379 34.69 31.33 6.16
N GLN A 380 35.90 31.08 5.64
CA GLN A 380 36.74 32.10 5.02
C GLN A 380 36.15 32.58 3.70
N GLU A 381 35.71 31.66 2.83
CA GLU A 381 35.03 32.00 1.58
C GLU A 381 33.77 32.84 1.82
N LEU A 382 32.94 32.42 2.78
CA LEU A 382 31.77 33.18 3.20
C LEU A 382 32.15 34.58 3.68
N SER A 383 33.23 34.68 4.47
CA SER A 383 33.72 35.98 4.96
C SER A 383 34.16 36.91 3.82
N ILE A 384 34.73 36.37 2.74
CA ILE A 384 35.08 37.13 1.53
C ILE A 384 33.81 37.62 0.82
N MET A 385 32.81 36.74 0.60
CA MET A 385 31.55 37.13 -0.03
C MET A 385 30.82 38.22 0.77
N LEU A 386 30.84 38.15 2.10
CA LEU A 386 30.26 39.17 2.98
C LEU A 386 30.95 40.54 2.86
N GLN A 387 32.22 40.59 2.43
CA GLN A 387 32.93 41.85 2.16
C GLN A 387 32.49 42.54 0.87
N GLU A 388 31.81 41.84 -0.02
CA GLU A 388 31.30 42.41 -1.27
C GLU A 388 29.96 43.11 -1.09
N LEU A 389 29.26 42.84 0.02
CA LEU A 389 27.99 43.50 0.36
C LEU A 389 28.17 45.00 0.57
N ARG A 390 27.20 45.78 0.08
CA ARG A 390 27.13 47.23 0.22
C ARG A 390 25.73 47.62 0.68
N GLY A 391 25.65 48.57 1.61
CA GLY A 391 24.37 49.12 2.03
C GLY A 391 23.79 50.06 0.97
N THR A 392 22.46 50.06 0.83
CA THR A 392 21.74 50.98 -0.06
C THR A 392 21.55 52.36 0.56
N THR A 393 21.79 52.49 1.87
CA THR A 393 21.83 53.75 2.62
C THR A 393 23.12 53.83 3.47
N PRO A 394 23.57 55.03 3.87
CA PRO A 394 24.76 55.20 4.71
C PRO A 394 24.69 54.43 6.04
N GLU A 395 23.51 54.35 6.65
CA GLU A 395 23.27 53.65 7.91
C GLU A 395 23.40 52.14 7.73
N ALA A 396 22.76 51.59 6.69
CA ALA A 396 22.84 50.16 6.36
C ALA A 396 24.27 49.75 5.97
N ASP A 397 25.01 50.62 5.26
CA ASP A 397 26.39 50.33 4.87
C ASP A 397 27.33 50.29 6.08
N LYS A 398 27.05 51.11 7.10
CA LYS A 398 27.78 51.07 8.37
C LYS A 398 27.50 49.78 9.15
N GLU A 399 26.24 49.39 9.28
CA GLU A 399 25.85 48.14 9.96
C GLU A 399 26.43 46.90 9.27
N ILE A 400 26.37 46.85 7.93
CA ILE A 400 26.98 45.76 7.13
C ILE A 400 28.49 45.70 7.37
N LYS A 401 29.18 46.84 7.39
CA LYS A 401 30.63 46.87 7.67
C LYS A 401 30.97 46.36 9.07
N GLU A 402 30.18 46.71 10.08
CA GLU A 402 30.35 46.21 11.45
C GLU A 402 30.10 44.70 11.54
N PHE A 403 29.05 44.21 10.88
CA PHE A 403 28.72 42.79 10.80
C PHE A 403 29.82 41.98 10.06
N THR A 404 30.25 42.43 8.89
CA THR A 404 31.29 41.76 8.11
C THR A 404 32.63 41.75 8.85
N LYS A 405 32.96 42.81 9.60
CA LYS A 405 34.17 42.86 10.41
C LYS A 405 34.22 41.74 11.45
N TYR A 406 33.10 41.45 12.13
CA TYR A 406 33.03 40.34 13.08
C TYR A 406 33.39 38.99 12.44
N TRP A 407 32.86 38.71 11.25
CA TRP A 407 33.12 37.45 10.53
C TRP A 407 34.57 37.32 10.09
N VAL A 408 35.13 38.40 9.55
CA VAL A 408 36.54 38.47 9.13
C VAL A 408 37.49 38.31 10.31
N ASP A 409 37.19 38.92 11.46
CA ASP A 409 38.02 38.80 12.65
C ASP A 409 37.96 37.37 13.24
N LYS A 410 36.82 36.70 13.12
CA LYS A 410 36.60 35.35 13.67
C LYS A 410 37.24 34.23 12.84
N TYR A 411 37.16 34.30 11.51
CA TYR A 411 37.61 33.21 10.63
C TYR A 411 38.84 33.57 9.77
N GLY A 412 39.22 34.86 9.77
CA GLY A 412 40.36 35.38 9.03
C GLY A 412 40.16 35.37 7.52
N ILE A 413 40.95 36.18 6.80
CA ILE A 413 41.18 35.96 5.36
C ILE A 413 42.68 35.70 5.24
N GLY A 414 43.04 34.44 4.96
CA GLY A 414 44.39 34.04 4.57
C GLY A 414 45.54 34.48 5.50
N LYS A 415 45.55 34.07 6.78
CA LYS A 415 46.81 34.00 7.55
C LYS A 415 47.11 32.55 7.94
N PRO A 416 48.29 32.01 7.59
CA PRO A 416 48.66 30.67 8.02
C PRO A 416 48.80 30.66 9.55
N LYS A 417 48.06 29.76 10.22
CA LYS A 417 48.20 29.56 11.67
C LYS A 417 49.66 29.26 11.99
N LYS A 418 50.30 30.09 12.83
CA LYS A 418 51.57 29.73 13.49
C LYS A 418 51.32 28.43 14.25
N LYS A 419 52.14 27.39 14.00
CA LYS A 419 52.19 26.17 14.80
C LYS A 419 52.46 26.55 16.25
N GLU A 420 51.46 26.43 17.12
CA GLU A 420 51.73 26.25 18.54
C GLU A 420 52.14 24.78 18.73
N GLN A 421 53.37 24.59 19.21
CA GLN A 421 53.85 23.30 19.67
C GLN A 421 53.03 22.91 20.91
N LEU A 422 52.12 21.96 20.75
CA LEU A 422 51.59 21.18 21.86
C LEU A 422 52.72 20.28 22.38
N SER A 423 53.29 20.63 23.54
CA SER A 423 54.13 19.71 24.30
C SER A 423 53.24 18.62 24.88
N LEU A 424 53.47 17.38 24.46
CA LEU A 424 52.89 16.19 25.07
C LEU A 424 53.37 16.05 26.52
N LEU A 425 52.42 15.99 27.45
CA LEU A 425 52.54 15.37 28.77
C LEU A 425 51.33 14.45 28.97
#